data_AF-A0A1W6BA95-F1
#
_entry.id   AF-A0A1W6BA95-F1
#
_cell.length_a   1.000
_cell.length_b   1.000
_cell.length_c   1.000
_cell.angle_alpha   90.00
_cell.angle_beta   90.00
_cell.angle_gamma   90.00
#
_symmetry.space_group_name_H-M   'P 1'
#
loop_
_entity.id
_entity.type
_entity.pdbx_description
1 polymer ?
#
loop_
_entity_poly.entity_id
_entity_poly.type
_entity_poly.pdbx_seq_one_letter_code
_entity_poly.pdbx_strand_id
1 'polypeptide(L)'
;MATHINLSVRHLNRIFQQEMGVSTGEWLEQARISRARELLIEQLPIKAVATSCGYSSSDVMRRAFKKITGMSPATYQKIYGVTK
;
A
#
# COMPACT_ATOMS: atom_id res chain seq x y z
N MET A 1 -17.66 11.07 -5.63
CA MET A 1 -16.35 11.31 -4.98
C MET A 1 -15.52 10.03 -5.01
N ALA A 2 -14.76 9.83 -6.09
CA ALA A 2 -13.91 8.65 -6.30
C ALA A 2 -12.65 9.11 -7.05
N THR A 3 -11.78 9.82 -6.35
CA THR A 3 -10.59 10.45 -6.94
C THR A 3 -9.49 10.35 -5.91
N HIS A 4 -8.71 9.26 -5.93
CA HIS A 4 -7.29 9.26 -5.48
C HIS A 4 -6.52 7.95 -5.71
N ILE A 5 -7.08 6.92 -6.36
CA ILE A 5 -6.27 5.80 -6.87
C ILE A 5 -6.64 5.56 -8.34
N ASN A 6 -6.04 6.36 -9.21
CA ASN A 6 -6.16 6.23 -10.66
C ASN A 6 -5.25 5.10 -11.21
N LEU A 7 -5.03 4.06 -10.41
CA LEU A 7 -4.52 2.76 -10.86
C LEU A 7 -5.68 1.80 -10.72
N SER A 8 -6.62 1.94 -11.65
CA SER A 8 -7.78 1.08 -11.77
C SER A 8 -7.32 -0.38 -11.68
N VAL A 9 -7.81 -1.10 -10.68
CA VAL A 9 -7.61 -2.55 -10.48
C VAL A 9 -7.85 -3.33 -11.79
N ARG A 10 -8.69 -2.80 -12.69
CA ARG A 10 -8.91 -3.31 -14.05
C ARG A 10 -7.73 -3.10 -14.99
N HIS A 11 -7.10 -1.92 -14.98
CA HIS A 11 -5.90 -1.64 -15.79
C HIS A 11 -4.75 -2.55 -15.35
N LEU A 12 -4.66 -2.78 -14.03
CA LEU A 12 -3.68 -3.68 -13.47
C LEU A 12 -3.96 -5.15 -13.79
N ASN A 13 -5.17 -5.67 -13.55
CA ASN A 13 -5.52 -7.03 -13.94
C ASN A 13 -5.27 -7.33 -15.42
N ARG A 14 -5.47 -6.33 -16.29
CA ARG A 14 -5.25 -6.48 -17.74
C ARG A 14 -3.76 -6.61 -18.10
N ILE A 15 -2.88 -5.84 -17.45
CA ILE A 15 -1.43 -5.96 -17.65
C ILE A 15 -0.91 -7.25 -16.98
N PHE A 16 -1.48 -7.63 -15.83
CA PHE A 16 -1.09 -8.81 -15.05
C PHE A 16 -1.31 -10.15 -15.75
N GLN A 17 -2.45 -10.31 -16.43
CA GLN A 17 -2.70 -11.51 -17.24
C GLN A 17 -1.77 -11.63 -18.45
N GLN A 18 -1.24 -10.52 -18.95
CA GLN A 18 -0.41 -10.52 -20.15
C GLN A 18 1.09 -10.72 -19.86
N GLU A 19 1.60 -10.30 -18.71
CA GLU A 19 3.05 -10.19 -18.51
C GLU A 19 3.67 -11.19 -17.51
N MET A 20 2.95 -11.67 -16.48
CA MET A 20 3.66 -12.10 -15.26
C MET A 20 3.39 -13.50 -14.70
N GLY A 21 2.27 -14.18 -14.99
CA GLY A 21 2.04 -15.54 -14.49
C GLY A 21 2.00 -15.71 -12.96
N VAL A 22 2.09 -14.61 -12.18
CA VAL A 22 2.02 -14.58 -10.71
C VAL A 22 0.61 -14.17 -10.27
N SER A 23 0.15 -14.69 -9.14
CA SER A 23 -1.20 -14.41 -8.61
C SER A 23 -1.41 -12.92 -8.38
N THR A 24 -2.48 -12.38 -8.96
CA THR A 24 -2.86 -10.95 -8.92
C THR A 24 -2.95 -10.37 -7.51
N GLY A 25 -3.26 -11.21 -6.52
CA GLY A 25 -3.33 -10.83 -5.12
C GLY A 25 -1.97 -10.42 -4.53
N GLU A 26 -0.92 -11.20 -4.76
CA GLU A 26 0.39 -10.95 -4.15
C GLU A 26 1.06 -9.70 -4.73
N TRP A 27 0.97 -9.53 -6.06
CA TRP A 27 1.52 -8.35 -6.67
C TRP A 27 0.76 -7.08 -6.24
N LEU A 28 -0.57 -7.16 -6.11
CA LEU A 28 -1.37 -6.05 -5.63
C LEU A 28 -1.00 -5.68 -4.18
N GLU A 29 -0.75 -6.67 -3.33
CA GLU A 29 -0.25 -6.42 -1.96
C GLU A 29 1.10 -5.67 -1.99
N GLN A 30 2.03 -6.08 -2.84
CA GLN A 30 3.32 -5.39 -2.99
C GLN A 30 3.16 -3.95 -3.49
N ALA A 31 2.36 -3.73 -4.53
CA ALA A 31 2.12 -2.39 -5.07
C ALA A 31 1.45 -1.46 -4.06
N ARG A 32 0.46 -1.97 -3.31
CA ARG A 32 -0.20 -1.22 -2.22
C ARG A 32 0.79 -0.83 -1.13
N ILE A 33 1.72 -1.72 -0.78
CA ILE A 33 2.73 -1.46 0.24
C ILE A 33 3.79 -0.47 -0.23
N SER A 34 4.22 -0.53 -1.48
CA SER A 34 5.11 0.48 -2.05
C SER A 34 4.50 1.87 -1.93
N ARG A 35 3.21 2.02 -2.31
CA ARG A 35 2.48 3.28 -2.14
C ARG A 35 2.33 3.69 -0.67
N ALA A 36 2.08 2.73 0.21
CA ALA A 36 1.99 2.99 1.65
C ALA A 36 3.31 3.53 2.22
N ARG A 37 4.47 3.03 1.75
CA ARG A 37 5.79 3.50 2.23
C ARG A 37 5.99 4.98 1.90
N GLU A 38 5.65 5.41 0.69
CA GLU A 38 5.71 6.83 0.28
C GLU A 38 4.84 7.71 1.20
N LEU A 39 3.59 7.31 1.41
CA LEU A 39 2.65 8.06 2.24
C LEU A 39 3.05 8.08 3.73
N LEU A 40 3.71 7.02 4.23
CA LEU A 40 4.21 6.97 5.60
C LEU A 40 5.42 7.90 5.81
N ILE A 41 6.25 8.08 4.78
CA ILE A 41 7.39 9.02 4.80
C ILE A 41 6.89 10.47 4.93
N GLU A 42 5.75 10.78 4.31
CA GLU A 42 5.06 12.08 4.43
C GLU A 42 4.36 12.30 5.79
N GLN A 43 4.58 11.42 6.78
CA GLN A 43 3.99 11.49 8.11
C GLN A 43 2.44 11.50 8.13
N LEU A 44 1.79 10.96 7.09
CA LEU A 44 0.33 10.88 7.06
C LEU A 44 -0.21 9.90 8.14
N PRO A 45 -1.40 10.16 8.70
CA PRO A 45 -2.01 9.25 9.66
C PRO A 45 -2.20 7.85 9.08
N ILE A 46 -1.79 6.81 9.82
CA ILE A 46 -1.85 5.40 9.36
C ILE A 46 -3.26 5.02 8.86
N LYS A 47 -4.31 5.56 9.47
CA LYS A 47 -5.70 5.36 9.04
C LYS A 47 -5.97 5.94 7.66
N ALA A 48 -5.46 7.15 7.38
CA ALA A 48 -5.57 7.77 6.07
C ALA A 48 -4.75 7.00 5.02
N VAL A 49 -3.54 6.55 5.36
CA VAL A 49 -2.72 5.71 4.47
C VAL A 49 -3.44 4.40 4.12
N ALA A 50 -4.06 3.74 5.10
CA ALA A 50 -4.82 2.52 4.87
C ALA A 50 -5.96 2.72 3.86
N THR A 51 -6.75 3.78 4.03
CA THR A 51 -7.84 4.13 3.10
C THR A 51 -7.30 4.50 1.72
N SER A 52 -6.22 5.28 1.64
CA SER A 52 -5.56 5.67 0.38
C SER A 52 -4.88 4.53 -0.35
N CYS A 53 -4.56 3.42 0.33
CA CYS A 53 -4.02 2.21 -0.28
C CYS A 53 -5.10 1.15 -0.57
N GLY A 54 -6.38 1.44 -0.32
CA GLY A 54 -7.50 0.54 -0.59
C GLY A 54 -7.68 -0.58 0.43
N TYR A 55 -7.21 -0.38 1.67
CA TYR A 55 -7.48 -1.29 2.79
C TYR A 55 -8.77 -0.88 3.52
N SER A 56 -9.56 -1.88 3.91
CA SER A 56 -10.79 -1.70 4.69
C SER A 56 -10.51 -1.23 6.12
N SER A 57 -9.33 -1.55 6.67
CA SER A 57 -8.90 -1.13 8.00
C SER A 57 -7.38 -1.00 8.08
N SER A 58 -6.92 -0.13 8.97
CA SER A 58 -5.51 0.00 9.34
C SER A 58 -4.92 -1.30 9.88
N ASP A 59 -5.72 -2.18 10.49
CA ASP A 59 -5.25 -3.48 10.97
C ASP A 59 -4.91 -4.44 9.81
N VAL A 60 -5.74 -4.45 8.76
CA VAL A 60 -5.51 -5.27 7.57
C VAL A 60 -4.23 -4.80 6.87
N MET A 61 -4.11 -3.49 6.68
CA MET A 61 -2.90 -2.87 6.15
C MET A 61 -1.68 -3.22 7.00
N ARG A 62 -1.77 -3.10 8.33
CA ARG A 62 -0.65 -3.36 9.25
C ARG A 62 -0.16 -4.80 9.17
N ARG A 63 -1.07 -5.78 9.05
CA ARG A 63 -0.71 -7.20 8.86
C ARG A 63 0.01 -7.42 7.53
N ALA A 64 -0.54 -6.92 6.43
CA ALA A 64 0.08 -7.02 5.11
C ALA A 64 1.44 -6.31 5.07
N PHE A 65 1.51 -5.09 5.60
CA PHE A 65 2.72 -4.29 5.67
C PHE A 65 3.83 -4.99 6.45
N LYS A 66 3.51 -5.55 7.63
CA LYS A 66 4.47 -6.32 8.43
C LYS A 66 4.91 -7.61 7.73
N LYS A 67 4.00 -8.30 7.04
CA LYS A 67 4.31 -9.53 6.28
C LYS A 67 5.36 -9.26 5.18
N ILE A 68 5.28 -8.12 4.50
CA ILE A 68 6.13 -7.81 3.34
C ILE A 68 7.38 -7.00 3.71
N THR A 69 7.28 -6.03 4.62
CA THR A 69 8.42 -5.18 5.02
C THR A 69 9.12 -5.63 6.30
N GLY A 70 8.55 -6.60 7.03
CA GLY A 70 9.06 -7.08 8.32
C GLY A 70 8.78 -6.16 9.52
N MET A 71 8.29 -4.94 9.31
CA MET A 71 8.09 -3.94 10.36
C MET A 71 6.68 -3.34 10.34
N SER A 72 6.27 -2.67 11.42
CA SER A 72 4.95 -2.04 11.48
C SER A 72 4.94 -0.68 10.76
N PRO A 73 3.81 -0.24 10.17
CA PRO A 73 3.70 1.07 9.52
C PRO A 73 4.11 2.23 10.43
N ALA A 74 3.73 2.18 11.71
CA ALA A 74 4.10 3.20 12.71
C ALA A 74 5.61 3.24 12.95
N THR A 75 6.24 2.06 13.04
CA THR A 75 7.70 1.94 13.18
C THR A 75 8.41 2.48 11.93
N TYR A 76 7.90 2.13 10.75
CA TYR A 76 8.44 2.61 9.48
C TYR A 76 8.37 4.13 9.38
N GLN A 77 7.22 4.73 9.72
CA GLN A 77 7.04 6.17 9.77
C GLN A 77 7.95 6.85 10.80
N LYS A 78 8.20 6.23 11.96
CA LYS A 78 9.13 6.79 12.96
C LYS A 78 10.59 6.78 12.50
N ILE A 79 10.99 5.75 11.73
CA ILE A 79 12.37 5.58 11.25
C ILE A 79 12.65 6.43 10.01
N TYR A 80 11.70 6.46 9.06
CA TYR A 80 11.87 7.07 7.74
C TYR A 80 11.03 8.34 7.54
N GLY A 81 10.25 8.76 8.53
CA GLY A 81 9.46 9.98 8.45
C GLY A 81 10.38 11.18 8.26
N VAL A 82 10.16 11.93 7.19
CA VAL A 82 10.91 13.17 6.98
C VAL A 82 10.32 14.19 7.94
N THR A 83 11.05 14.50 9.01
CA THR A 83 10.80 15.70 9.81
C THR A 83 11.26 16.88 8.96
N LYS A 84 10.30 17.56 8.33
CA LYS A 84 10.57 18.84 7.66
C LYS A 84 10.68 19.95 8.70
#